data_AF-A0A6G7GX60-F1
#
_entry.id   AF-A0A6G7GX60-F1
#
_cell.length_a   1.000
_cell.length_b   1.000
_cell.length_c   1.000
_cell.angle_alpha   90.00
_cell.angle_beta   90.00
_cell.angle_gamma   90.00
#
_symmetry.space_group_name_H-M   'P 1'
#
loop_
_entity.id
_entity.type
_entity.pdbx_description
1 polymer ?
#
loop_
_entity_poly.entity_id
_entity_poly.type
_entity_poly.pdbx_seq_one_letter_code
_entity_poly.pdbx_strand_id
1 'polypeptide(L)'
;MAKRIPREALDYLNRKHKKYWNIEPSKKSQKKVREKIGNYLKGNGHKAAEKVANELNAITRGWINYFTIKGVTYPNKVKRDLRYYLFRRLTRYYKRKSQRRSKLYNRGAFKELVNRYGLIDPTKYVPVRQPVKA
;
A
#
# COMPACT_ATOMS: atom_id res chain seq x y z
N MET A 1 -11.62 37.36 -33.25
CA MET A 1 -12.28 36.44 -32.31
C MET A 1 -11.39 35.24 -32.04
N ALA A 2 -10.76 35.16 -30.85
CA ALA A 2 -9.98 33.98 -30.48
C ALA A 2 -10.95 32.84 -30.10
N LYS A 3 -10.95 31.73 -30.85
CA LYS A 3 -11.76 30.55 -30.55
C LYS A 3 -11.35 30.01 -29.17
N ARG A 4 -12.27 30.05 -28.21
CA ARG A 4 -12.09 29.52 -26.85
C ARG A 4 -11.96 28.00 -26.96
N ILE A 5 -10.75 27.48 -26.74
CA ILE A 5 -10.49 26.03 -26.79
C ILE A 5 -11.36 25.34 -25.72
N PRO A 6 -12.12 24.29 -26.07
CA PRO A 6 -12.97 23.58 -25.12
C PRO A 6 -12.13 22.95 -24.01
N ARG A 7 -12.64 22.99 -22.78
CA ARG A 7 -11.94 22.56 -21.55
C ARG A 7 -11.43 21.11 -21.63
N GLU A 8 -12.11 20.27 -22.40
CA GLU A 8 -11.76 18.88 -22.67
C GLU A 8 -10.49 18.73 -23.51
N ALA A 9 -10.27 19.61 -24.49
CA ALA A 9 -9.06 19.62 -25.31
C ALA A 9 -7.83 20.05 -24.50
N LEU A 10 -8.02 20.94 -23.52
CA LEU A 10 -7.01 21.32 -22.53
C LEU A 10 -6.59 20.14 -21.63
N ASP A 11 -7.54 19.29 -21.21
CA ASP A 11 -7.23 18.08 -20.43
C ASP A 11 -6.47 17.04 -21.28
N TYR A 12 -6.80 16.93 -22.57
CA TYR A 12 -6.13 16.05 -23.52
C TYR A 12 -4.68 16.48 -23.80
N LEU A 13 -4.43 17.78 -23.98
CA LEU A 13 -3.09 18.35 -24.19
C LEU A 13 -2.21 18.22 -22.94
N ASN A 14 -2.78 18.41 -21.74
CA ASN A 14 -2.04 18.26 -20.47
C ASN A 14 -1.59 16.81 -20.19
N ARG A 15 -2.26 15.81 -20.76
CA ARG A 15 -1.88 14.39 -20.61
C ARG A 15 -0.67 14.00 -21.47
N LYS A 16 -0.46 14.65 -22.62
CA LYS A 16 0.53 14.21 -23.62
C LYS A 16 1.97 14.69 -23.34
N HIS A 17 2.16 15.71 -22.51
CA HIS A 17 3.47 16.37 -22.30
C HIS A 17 4.11 16.17 -20.92
N LYS A 18 3.68 15.20 -20.12
CA LYS A 18 4.41 14.85 -18.90
C LYS A 18 5.58 13.93 -19.22
N LYS A 19 6.78 14.51 -19.24
CA LYS A 19 8.06 13.80 -19.39
C LYS A 19 8.18 12.78 -18.24
N TYR A 20 8.10 11.49 -18.57
CA TYR A 20 8.08 10.36 -17.62
C TYR A 20 9.47 10.11 -17.00
N TRP A 21 10.03 11.06 -16.27
CA TRP A 21 11.30 10.84 -15.54
C TRP A 21 11.10 10.01 -14.27
N ASN A 22 9.89 10.06 -13.69
CA ASN A 22 9.60 9.40 -12.41
C ASN A 22 8.91 8.06 -12.65
N ILE A 23 9.63 6.97 -12.39
CA ILE A 23 9.06 5.62 -12.41
C ILE A 23 8.33 5.39 -11.09
N GLU A 24 7.01 5.51 -11.11
CA GLU A 24 6.15 5.24 -9.95
C GLU A 24 4.96 4.32 -10.32
N PRO A 25 4.45 3.51 -9.37
CA PRO A 25 3.22 2.76 -9.57
C PRO A 25 2.05 3.68 -9.90
N SER A 26 1.28 3.33 -10.93
CA SER A 26 0.10 4.12 -11.33
C SER A 26 -0.92 4.27 -10.18
N LYS A 27 -1.63 5.41 -10.15
CA LYS A 27 -2.69 5.66 -9.15
C LYS A 27 -3.73 4.52 -9.12
N LYS A 28 -4.03 3.92 -10.28
CA LYS A 28 -4.95 2.78 -10.42
C LYS A 28 -4.40 1.53 -9.72
N SER A 29 -3.11 1.21 -9.91
CA SER A 29 -2.46 0.09 -9.22
C SER A 29 -2.45 0.28 -7.70
N GLN A 30 -2.09 1.48 -7.24
CA GLN A 30 -2.10 1.82 -5.82
C GLN A 30 -3.50 1.71 -5.20
N LYS A 31 -4.54 2.13 -5.92
CA LYS A 31 -5.94 1.97 -5.49
C LYS A 31 -6.30 0.50 -5.36
N LYS A 32 -5.95 -0.34 -6.35
CA LYS A 32 -6.25 -1.78 -6.37
C LYS A 32 -5.63 -2.52 -5.19
N VAL A 33 -4.37 -2.25 -4.82
CA VAL A 33 -3.76 -2.90 -3.64
C VAL A 33 -4.45 -2.49 -2.33
N ARG A 34 -4.81 -1.20 -2.20
CA ARG A 34 -5.56 -0.70 -1.03
C ARG A 34 -6.94 -1.33 -0.93
N GLU A 35 -7.65 -1.47 -2.05
CA GLU A 35 -8.95 -2.16 -2.09
C GLU A 35 -8.81 -3.63 -1.70
N LYS A 36 -7.80 -4.34 -2.20
CA LYS A 36 -7.54 -5.73 -1.84
C LYS A 36 -7.32 -5.89 -0.33
N ILE A 37 -6.47 -5.05 0.26
CA ILE A 37 -6.25 -4.99 1.72
C ILE A 37 -7.56 -4.66 2.46
N GLY A 38 -8.30 -3.68 1.95
CA GLY A 38 -9.53 -3.21 2.57
C GLY A 38 -10.64 -4.26 2.60
N ASN A 39 -10.81 -4.98 1.50
CA ASN A 39 -11.79 -6.06 1.33
C ASN A 39 -11.42 -7.26 2.21
N TYR A 40 -10.13 -7.64 2.22
CA TYR A 40 -9.63 -8.68 3.12
C TYR A 40 -9.96 -8.35 4.59
N LEU A 41 -9.64 -7.13 5.05
CA LEU A 41 -9.93 -6.73 6.43
C LEU A 41 -11.42 -6.62 6.75
N LYS A 42 -12.29 -6.39 5.75
CA LYS A 42 -13.74 -6.32 5.95
C LYS A 42 -14.34 -7.71 6.22
N GLY A 43 -13.92 -8.72 5.45
CA GLY A 43 -14.44 -10.09 5.59
C GLY A 43 -13.82 -10.90 6.74
N ASN A 44 -12.64 -10.52 7.22
CA ASN A 44 -11.85 -11.33 8.15
C ASN A 44 -11.83 -10.78 9.59
N GLY A 45 -12.95 -10.23 10.09
CA GLY A 45 -13.05 -9.65 11.44
C GLY A 45 -12.65 -10.60 12.59
N HIS A 46 -12.96 -11.89 12.44
CA HIS A 46 -12.76 -12.92 13.46
C HIS A 46 -11.34 -13.51 13.51
N LYS A 47 -10.52 -13.35 12.45
CA LYS A 47 -9.22 -14.03 12.33
C LYS A 47 -8.19 -13.59 13.37
N ALA A 48 -7.35 -14.50 13.85
CA ALA A 48 -6.23 -14.16 14.74
C ALA A 48 -5.26 -13.15 14.11
N ALA A 49 -4.57 -12.37 14.95
CA ALA A 49 -3.66 -11.30 14.50
C ALA A 49 -2.52 -11.82 13.61
N GLU A 50 -2.02 -13.01 13.91
CA GLU A 50 -1.00 -13.71 13.12
C GLU A 50 -1.49 -14.02 11.69
N LYS A 51 -2.67 -14.65 11.56
CA LYS A 51 -3.27 -14.92 10.23
C LYS A 51 -3.51 -13.64 9.43
N VAL A 52 -3.91 -12.56 10.11
CA VAL A 52 -4.07 -11.25 9.47
C VAL A 52 -2.73 -10.71 8.97
N ALA A 53 -1.67 -10.81 9.77
CA ALA A 53 -0.33 -10.37 9.36
C ALA A 53 0.18 -11.17 8.15
N ASN A 54 0.07 -12.49 8.17
CA ASN A 54 0.54 -13.37 7.09
C ASN A 54 -0.14 -13.08 5.74
N GLU A 55 -1.46 -12.89 5.74
CA GLU A 55 -2.21 -12.58 4.51
C GLU A 55 -1.91 -11.17 3.99
N LEU A 56 -1.79 -10.20 4.88
CA LEU A 56 -1.37 -8.85 4.50
C LEU A 56 0.07 -8.85 3.95
N ASN A 57 0.95 -9.66 4.51
CA ASN A 57 2.31 -9.87 4.02
C ASN A 57 2.29 -10.43 2.60
N ALA A 58 1.48 -11.45 2.31
CA ALA A 58 1.39 -12.00 0.96
C ALA A 58 0.99 -10.94 -0.08
N ILE A 59 -0.03 -10.12 0.23
CA ILE A 59 -0.50 -9.05 -0.66
C ILE A 59 0.56 -7.95 -0.83
N THR A 60 1.09 -7.45 0.29
CA THR A 60 2.03 -6.32 0.29
C THR A 60 3.38 -6.70 -0.31
N ARG A 61 3.90 -7.89 0.03
CA ARG A 61 5.13 -8.46 -0.53
C ARG A 61 5.05 -8.55 -2.04
N GLY A 62 4.02 -9.20 -2.59
CA GLY A 62 3.86 -9.36 -4.03
C GLY A 62 3.81 -8.01 -4.76
N TRP A 63 3.07 -7.06 -4.19
CA TRP A 63 2.94 -5.73 -4.77
C TRP A 63 4.26 -4.93 -4.70
N ILE A 64 4.98 -4.96 -3.58
CA ILE A 64 6.26 -4.26 -3.45
C ILE A 64 7.33 -4.89 -4.34
N ASN A 65 7.38 -6.22 -4.42
CA ASN A 65 8.34 -6.93 -5.28
C ASN A 65 8.16 -6.56 -6.75
N TYR A 66 6.91 -6.49 -7.23
CA TYR A 66 6.59 -6.12 -8.59
C TYR A 66 7.04 -4.69 -8.95
N PHE A 67 6.80 -3.74 -8.06
CA PHE A 67 7.09 -2.32 -8.32
C PHE A 67 8.48 -1.84 -7.86
N THR A 68 9.26 -2.70 -7.20
CA THR A 68 10.63 -2.34 -6.80
C THR A 68 11.60 -2.65 -7.92
N ILE A 69 12.26 -1.60 -8.42
CA ILE A 69 13.31 -1.66 -9.43
C ILE A 69 14.61 -1.19 -8.78
N LYS A 70 15.71 -1.93 -8.98
CA LYS A 70 17.03 -1.58 -8.44
C LYS A 70 17.49 -0.24 -9.03
N GLY A 71 18.00 0.65 -8.18
CA GLY A 71 18.49 1.97 -8.61
C GLY A 71 17.43 3.06 -8.77
N VAL A 72 16.15 2.78 -8.47
CA VAL A 72 15.06 3.76 -8.59
C VAL A 72 14.53 4.16 -7.21
N THR A 73 14.57 5.45 -6.89
CA THR A 73 14.17 6.01 -5.58
C THR A 73 12.69 6.39 -5.48
N TYR A 74 12.04 6.70 -6.61
CA TYR A 74 10.64 7.18 -6.64
C TYR A 74 9.58 6.23 -6.02
N PRO A 75 9.73 4.89 -6.04
CA PRO A 75 8.83 3.97 -5.33
C PRO A 75 8.73 4.21 -3.80
N ASN A 76 9.68 4.92 -3.18
CA ASN A 76 9.72 5.14 -1.74
C ASN A 76 8.56 6.00 -1.23
N LYS A 77 8.13 7.02 -1.97
CA LYS A 77 6.96 7.83 -1.61
C LYS A 77 5.71 6.95 -1.53
N VAL A 78 5.52 6.10 -2.52
CA VAL A 78 4.35 5.23 -2.61
C VAL A 78 4.37 4.15 -1.53
N LYS A 79 5.55 3.62 -1.18
CA LYS A 79 5.71 2.73 -0.02
C LYS A 79 5.29 3.41 1.29
N ARG A 80 5.66 4.68 1.49
CA ARG A 80 5.23 5.48 2.66
C ARG A 80 3.71 5.67 2.71
N ASP A 81 3.10 5.97 1.57
CA ASP A 81 1.64 6.11 1.47
C ASP A 81 0.90 4.80 1.77
N LEU A 82 1.45 3.67 1.30
CA LEU A 82 0.94 2.33 1.61
C LEU A 82 1.06 2.00 3.11
N ARG A 83 2.21 2.33 3.73
CA ARG A 83 2.42 2.18 5.17
C ARG A 83 1.38 2.99 5.97
N TYR A 84 1.17 4.25 5.60
CA TYR A 84 0.17 5.09 6.26
C TYR A 84 -1.24 4.54 6.10
N TYR A 85 -1.59 4.02 4.92
CA TYR A 85 -2.86 3.34 4.70
C TYR A 85 -3.03 2.12 5.60
N LEU A 86 -2.04 1.22 5.65
CA LEU A 86 -2.05 0.05 6.52
C LEU A 86 -2.22 0.45 7.99
N PHE A 87 -1.44 1.43 8.46
CA PHE A 87 -1.55 1.97 9.80
C PHE A 87 -2.98 2.39 10.13
N ARG A 88 -3.58 3.27 9.32
CA ARG A 88 -4.95 3.75 9.54
C ARG A 88 -5.99 2.64 9.50
N ARG A 89 -5.87 1.72 8.54
CA ARG A 89 -6.84 0.63 8.35
C ARG A 89 -6.78 -0.39 9.47
N LEU A 90 -5.59 -0.77 9.91
CA LEU A 90 -5.39 -1.71 11.01
C LEU A 90 -5.84 -1.12 12.33
N THR A 91 -5.49 0.14 12.60
CA THR A 91 -6.00 0.86 13.78
C THR A 91 -7.53 0.85 13.82
N ARG A 92 -8.20 1.15 12.70
CA ARG A 92 -9.66 1.10 12.61
C ARG A 92 -10.23 -0.33 12.71
N TYR A 93 -9.53 -1.33 12.17
CA TYR A 93 -9.95 -2.73 12.23
C TYR A 93 -9.90 -3.25 13.68
N TYR A 94 -8.79 -3.07 14.39
CA TYR A 94 -8.64 -3.54 15.78
C TYR A 94 -9.44 -2.71 16.80
N LYS A 95 -9.78 -1.46 16.46
CA LYS A 95 -10.75 -0.66 17.23
C LYS A 95 -12.16 -1.24 17.18
N ARG A 96 -12.60 -1.72 16.01
CA ARG A 96 -13.96 -2.27 15.82
C ARG A 96 -14.10 -3.72 16.27
N LYS A 97 -13.00 -4.48 16.24
CA LYS A 97 -13.00 -5.92 16.52
C LYS A 97 -13.38 -6.29 17.96
N SER A 98 -13.21 -5.37 18.91
CA SER A 98 -13.37 -5.70 20.32
C SER A 98 -14.29 -4.68 20.99
N GLN A 99 -15.32 -5.19 21.68
CA GLN A 99 -16.28 -4.42 22.49
C GLN A 99 -15.56 -3.65 23.63
N ARG A 100 -14.51 -4.25 24.22
CA ARG A 100 -13.53 -3.57 25.07
C ARG A 100 -12.29 -3.28 24.23
N ARG A 101 -11.65 -2.11 24.34
CA ARG A 101 -10.49 -1.76 23.49
C ARG A 101 -9.44 -2.88 23.49
N SER A 102 -9.15 -3.45 22.32
CA SER A 102 -8.18 -4.55 22.21
C SER A 102 -6.78 -4.10 22.67
N LYS A 103 -6.01 -5.01 23.32
CA LYS A 103 -4.62 -4.74 23.72
C LYS A 103 -3.77 -4.24 22.53
N LEU A 104 -4.04 -4.78 21.34
CA LEU A 104 -3.44 -4.36 20.07
C LEU A 104 -3.78 -2.91 19.70
N TYR A 105 -5.03 -2.48 19.86
CA TYR A 105 -5.40 -1.08 19.61
C TYR A 105 -4.69 -0.12 20.57
N ASN A 106 -4.70 -0.42 21.88
CA ASN A 106 -4.12 0.47 22.89
C ASN A 106 -2.60 0.64 22.75
N ARG A 107 -1.89 -0.38 22.24
CA ARG A 107 -0.43 -0.36 22.05
C ARG A 107 0.01 0.13 20.67
N GLY A 108 -0.94 0.47 19.80
CA GLY A 108 -0.69 0.82 18.41
C GLY A 108 -0.64 -0.41 17.51
N ALA A 109 -1.79 -0.77 16.95
CA ALA A 109 -2.01 -2.05 16.26
C ALA A 109 -0.97 -2.35 15.17
N PHE A 110 -0.59 -1.36 14.37
CA PHE A 110 0.44 -1.56 13.33
C PHE A 110 1.81 -1.90 13.92
N LYS A 111 2.26 -1.15 14.93
CA LYS A 111 3.57 -1.36 15.57
C LYS A 111 3.65 -2.75 16.22
N GLU A 112 2.59 -3.13 16.92
CA GLU A 112 2.48 -4.47 17.53
C GLU A 112 2.46 -5.59 16.48
N LEU A 113 1.77 -5.40 15.36
CA LEU A 113 1.77 -6.39 14.26
C LEU A 113 3.14 -6.54 13.60
N VAL A 114 3.86 -5.44 13.41
CA VAL A 114 5.23 -5.47 12.88
C VAL A 114 6.16 -6.18 13.88
N ASN A 115 6.10 -5.82 15.15
CA ASN A 115 7.04 -6.31 16.16
C ASN A 115 6.78 -7.76 16.61
N ARG A 116 5.52 -8.16 16.80
CA ARG A 116 5.18 -9.49 17.37
C ARG A 116 4.75 -10.52 16.33
N TYR A 117 4.16 -10.07 15.23
CA TYR A 117 3.51 -10.95 14.25
C TYR A 117 4.17 -10.88 12.86
N GLY A 118 5.31 -10.18 12.74
CA GLY A 118 6.09 -10.14 11.51
C GLY A 118 5.42 -9.43 10.34
N LEU A 119 4.49 -8.48 10.59
CA LEU A 119 3.92 -7.67 9.51
C LEU A 119 5.03 -6.87 8.81
N ILE A 120 5.06 -6.94 7.48
CA ILE A 120 6.00 -6.21 6.65
C ILE A 120 5.73 -4.71 6.76
N ASP A 121 6.75 -3.93 7.14
CA ASP A 121 6.73 -2.48 6.98
C ASP A 121 7.11 -2.13 5.53
N PRO A 122 6.19 -1.58 4.71
CA PRO A 122 6.46 -1.28 3.31
C PRO A 122 7.67 -0.35 3.08
N THR A 123 8.00 0.49 4.07
CA THR A 123 9.13 1.43 3.97
C THR A 123 10.47 0.79 4.27
N LYS A 124 10.49 -0.28 5.07
CA LYS A 124 11.71 -1.01 5.45
C LYS A 124 11.94 -2.25 4.59
N TYR A 125 10.90 -2.71 3.89
CA TYR A 125 10.97 -3.93 3.09
C TYR A 125 11.83 -3.75 1.85
N VAL A 126 12.91 -4.54 1.81
CA VAL A 126 13.78 -4.69 0.66
C VAL A 126 13.52 -6.06 0.03
N PRO A 127 13.09 -6.13 -1.23
CA PRO A 127 12.94 -7.39 -1.94
C PRO A 127 14.29 -8.12 -2.03
N VAL A 128 14.36 -9.30 -1.46
CA VAL A 128 15.47 -10.22 -1.69
C VAL A 128 15.28 -10.79 -3.08
N ARG A 129 16.04 -10.28 -4.07
CA ARG A 129 16.13 -10.91 -5.38
C ARG A 129 17.21 -11.99 -5.28
N GLN A 130 16.82 -13.25 -5.34
CA GLN A 130 17.78 -14.30 -5.63
C GLN A 130 18.23 -14.10 -7.08
N PRO A 131 19.55 -14.05 -7.38
CA PRO A 131 19.99 -14.11 -8.75
C PRO A 131 19.50 -15.45 -9.29
N VAL A 132 18.60 -15.40 -10.27
CA VAL A 132 18.28 -16.58 -11.07
C VAL A 132 19.59 -16.92 -11.76
N LYS A 133 20.22 -18.05 -11.39
CA LYS A 133 21.36 -18.57 -12.15
C LYS A 133 20.83 -18.81 -13.57
N ALA A 134 21.36 -18.04 -14.51
CA ALA A 134 21.15 -18.26 -15.94
C ALA A 134 21.82 -19.58 -16.35
#